data_AF-A0A1V5D2D4-F1
#
_entry.id   AF-A0A1V5D2D4-F1
#
_cell.length_a   1.000
_cell.length_b   1.000
_cell.length_c   1.000
_cell.angle_alpha   90.00
_cell.angle_beta   90.00
_cell.angle_gamma   90.00
#
_symmetry.space_group_name_H-M   'P 1'
#
loop_
_entity.id
_entity.type
_entity.pdbx_description
1 polymer ?
#
loop_
_entity_poly.entity_id
_entity_poly.type
_entity_poly.pdbx_seq_one_letter_code
_entity_poly.pdbx_strand_id
1 'polypeptide(L)' 'MKAGDKVTFTFAKKEMEGIIERVFQKSVYIKADFPKDKGKIVKRKLKDIK' A
#
# COMPACT_ATOMS: atom_id res chain seq x y z
N MET A 1 11.01 -2.73 -3.24
CA MET A 1 10.03 -1.72 -2.81
C MET A 1 10.74 -0.41 -2.53
N LYS A 2 10.54 0.59 -3.37
CA LYS A 2 11.00 1.97 -3.18
C LYS A 2 9.78 2.89 -3.15
N ALA A 3 9.93 4.10 -2.63
CA ALA A 3 8.89 5.12 -2.78
C ALA A 3 8.67 5.41 -4.27
N GLY A 4 7.42 5.37 -4.72
CA GLY A 4 7.00 5.51 -6.12
C GLY A 4 6.68 4.19 -6.83
N ASP A 5 7.02 3.03 -6.26
CA ASP A 5 6.64 1.73 -6.84
C ASP A 5 5.13 1.51 -6.74
N LYS A 6 4.53 0.97 -7.80
CA LYS A 6 3.17 0.41 -7.76
C LYS A 6 3.20 -0.96 -7.11
N VAL A 7 2.27 -1.21 -6.20
CA VAL A 7 2.12 -2.48 -5.50
C VAL A 7 0.66 -2.88 -5.41
N THR A 8 0.42 -4.16 -5.57
CA THR A 8 -0.86 -4.80 -5.27
C THR A 8 -0.82 -5.35 -3.86
N PHE A 9 -1.87 -5.10 -3.09
CA PHE A 9 -2.01 -5.64 -1.75
C PHE A 9 -3.45 -6.04 -1.48
N THR A 10 -3.63 -7.06 -0.65
CA THR A 10 -4.97 -7.52 -0.28
C THR A 10 -5.52 -6.63 0.84
N PHE A 11 -6.67 -6.02 0.60
CA PHE A 11 -7.41 -5.23 1.58
C PHE A 11 -8.88 -5.65 1.59
N ALA A 12 -9.40 -6.00 2.76
CA ALA A 12 -10.78 -6.46 2.93
C ALA A 12 -11.18 -7.60 1.97
N LYS A 13 -10.27 -8.58 1.78
CA LYS A 13 -10.41 -9.72 0.84
C LYS A 13 -10.50 -9.34 -0.65
N LYS A 14 -10.18 -8.09 -1.01
CA LYS A 14 -10.03 -7.63 -2.39
C LYS A 14 -8.57 -7.28 -2.65
N GLU A 15 -8.12 -7.49 -3.87
CA GLU A 15 -6.83 -6.95 -4.32
C GLU A 15 -7.02 -5.48 -4.66
N MET A 16 -6.13 -4.65 -4.14
CA MET A 16 -6.11 -3.22 -4.36
C MET A 16 -4.74 -2.84 -4.88
N GLU A 17 -4.74 -1.90 -5.82
CA GLU A 17 -3.52 -1.28 -6.32
C GLU A 17 -3.25 0.01 -5.54
N GLY A 18 -1.98 0.23 -5.24
CA GLY A 18 -1.54 1.47 -4.62
C GLY A 18 -0.09 1.78 -4.98
N ILE A 19 0.35 2.97 -4.64
CA ILE A 19 1.70 3.45 -4.83
C ILE A 19 2.36 3.55 -3.47
N ILE A 20 3.59 3.06 -3.36
CA ILE A 20 4.37 3.20 -2.14
C ILE A 20 4.72 4.68 -1.95
N GLU A 21 4.23 5.29 -0.88
CA GLU A 21 4.57 6.68 -0.57
C GLU A 21 5.79 6.76 0.34
N ARG A 22 5.92 5.84 1.32
CA ARG A 22 7.10 5.76 2.22
C ARG A 22 7.42 4.33 2.59
N VAL A 23 8.70 3.97 2.55
CA VAL A 23 9.21 2.68 3.02
C VAL A 23 10.01 2.89 4.30
N PHE A 24 9.71 2.09 5.32
CA PHE A 24 10.48 1.95 6.54
C PHE A 24 11.03 0.53 6.64
N GLN A 25 12.03 0.31 7.49
CA GLN A 25 12.67 -1.00 7.66
C GLN A 25 11.70 -2.16 7.97
N LYS A 26 10.57 -1.89 8.66
CA LYS A 26 9.59 -2.92 9.06
C LYS A 26 8.18 -2.70 8.51
N SER A 27 7.93 -1.56 7.88
CA SER A 27 6.59 -1.15 7.45
C SER A 27 6.66 -0.29 6.21
N VAL A 28 5.59 -0.24 5.46
CA VAL A 28 5.47 0.57 4.27
C VAL A 28 4.10 1.24 4.26
N TYR A 29 4.11 2.46 3.79
CA TYR A 29 2.95 3.31 3.63
C TYR A 29 2.61 3.30 2.15
N ILE A 30 1.44 2.75 1.84
CA ILE A 30 0.94 2.63 0.49
C ILE A 30 -0.22 3.61 0.36
N LYS A 31 -0.11 4.53 -0.59
CA LYS A 31 -1.19 5.40 -0.98
C LYS A 31 -2.02 4.68 -2.03
N ALA A 32 -3.27 4.41 -1.69
CA ALA A 32 -4.20 3.71 -2.57
C ALA A 32 -5.47 4.54 -2.77
N ASP A 33 -6.00 4.50 -3.98
CA ASP A 33 -7.25 5.13 -4.32
C ASP A 33 -8.40 4.14 -4.10
N PHE A 34 -9.01 4.20 -2.93
CA PHE A 34 -10.19 3.39 -2.66
C PHE A 34 -11.42 4.03 -3.31
N PRO A 35 -12.42 3.24 -3.74
CA PRO A 35 -13.62 3.76 -4.40
C PRO A 35 -14.38 4.80 -3.56
N LYS A 36 -14.26 4.74 -2.23
CA LYS A 36 -14.90 5.66 -1.28
C LYS A 36 -13.92 6.59 -0.56
N ASP A 37 -12.62 6.45 -0.81
CA ASP A 37 -11.54 7.06 -0.04
C ASP A 37 -10.32 7.21 -0.97
N LYS A 38 -10.38 8.20 -1.88
CA LYS A 38 -9.28 8.48 -2.82
C LYS A 38 -8.06 9.03 -2.08
N GLY A 39 -6.87 8.58 -2.46
CA GLY A 39 -5.60 8.99 -1.88
C GLY A 39 -5.33 8.56 -0.43
N LYS A 40 -6.05 7.55 0.09
CA LYS A 40 -5.85 7.07 1.47
C LYS A 40 -4.52 6.36 1.63
N ILE A 41 -3.83 6.65 2.72
CA ILE A 41 -2.54 6.05 3.04
C ILE A 41 -2.76 4.89 4.02
N VAL A 42 -2.38 3.68 3.61
CA VAL A 42 -2.47 2.47 4.40
C VAL A 42 -1.09 2.05 4.86
N LYS A 43 -0.93 1.87 6.17
CA LYS A 43 0.28 1.30 6.76
C LYS A 43 0.18 -0.23 6.74
N ARG A 44 1.16 -0.89 6.14
CA ARG A 44 1.29 -2.36 6.14
C ARG A 44 2.70 -2.76 6.57
N LYS A 45 2.84 -3.98 7.11
CA LYS A 45 4.17 -4.53 7.38
C LYS A 45 4.78 -4.99 6.07
N LEU A 46 6.09 -4.87 5.97
CA LEU A 46 6.81 -5.29 4.76
C LEU A 46 6.62 -6.79 4.47
N LYS A 47 6.43 -7.60 5.53
CA LYS A 47 6.18 -9.05 5.43
C LYS A 47 4.82 -9.41 4.84
N ASP A 48 3.84 -8.51 4.94
CA ASP A 48 2.47 -8.73 4.49
C ASP A 48 2.26 -8.32 3.02
N ILE A 49 3.30 -7.78 2.37
CA ILE A 49 3.21 -7.37 0.98
C ILE A 49 4.13 -8.29 0.18
N LYS A 50 3.54 -8.94 -0.82
CA LYS A 50 4.20 -9.83 -1.77
C LYS A 50 4.69 -9.04 -2.96
#